data_AF-A0A955C397-F1
#
_entry.id   AF-A0A955C397-F1
#
_cell.length_a   1.000
_cell.length_b   1.000
_cell.length_c   1.000
_cell.angle_alpha   90.00
_cell.angle_beta   90.00
_cell.angle_gamma   90.00
#
_symmetry.space_group_name_H-M   'P 1'
#
loop_
_entity.id
_entity.type
_entity.pdbx_description
1 polymer ?
#
loop_
_entity_poly.entity_id
_entity_poly.type
_entity_poly.pdbx_seq_one_letter_code
_entity_poly.pdbx_strand_id
1 'polypeptide(L)' 'MPSDNDLQSVKMLAEAYTSITDELSKAIVGQTQVIEELLIALFAGGHCLLVGVPGLAKTLLIRTLAESLSLR' A
#
# COMPACT_ATOMS: atom_id res chain seq x y z
N MET A 1 -10.66 24.13 13.87
CA MET A 1 -10.29 24.10 12.43
C MET A 1 -9.01 23.30 12.32
N PRO A 2 -8.89 22.36 11.37
CA PRO A 2 -7.62 21.67 11.15
C PRO A 2 -6.52 22.69 10.85
N SER A 3 -5.32 22.46 11.35
CA SER A 3 -4.18 23.34 11.11
C SER A 3 -3.69 23.18 9.66
N ASP A 4 -3.01 24.18 9.11
CA ASP A 4 -2.42 24.09 7.76
C ASP A 4 -1.49 22.87 7.61
N ASN A 5 -0.87 22.45 8.71
CA ASN A 5 -0.01 21.27 8.78
C ASN A 5 -0.79 19.94 8.67
N ASP A 6 -1.98 19.87 9.28
CA ASP A 6 -2.85 18.70 9.17
C ASP A 6 -3.30 18.51 7.71
N LEU A 7 -3.65 19.62 7.04
CA LEU A 7 -4.06 19.60 5.65
C LEU A 7 -2.91 19.17 4.71
N GLN A 8 -1.68 19.61 4.97
CA GLN A 8 -0.51 19.17 4.23
C GLN A 8 -0.24 17.67 4.41
N SER A 9 -0.33 17.19 5.65
CA SER A 9 -0.08 15.77 5.97
C SER A 9 -1.07 14.85 5.26
N VAL A 10 -2.36 15.23 5.20
CA VAL A 10 -3.38 14.48 4.46
C VAL A 10 -3.10 14.45 2.96
N LYS A 11 -2.65 15.57 2.37
CA LYS A 11 -2.28 15.60 0.94
C LYS A 11 -1.11 14.68 0.64
N MET A 12 -0.06 14.72 1.46
CA MET A 12 1.10 13.85 1.30
C MET A 12 0.70 12.37 1.39
N LEU A 13 -0.20 12.03 2.31
CA LEU A 13 -0.72 10.66 2.44
C LEU A 13 -1.49 10.22 1.19
N ALA A 14 -2.36 11.07 0.65
CA ALA A 14 -3.12 10.78 -0.55
C ALA A 14 -2.21 10.59 -1.78
N GLU A 15 -1.21 11.45 -1.95
CA GLU A 15 -0.23 11.34 -3.04
C GLU A 15 0.61 10.07 -2.92
N ALA A 16 1.06 9.72 -1.71
CA ALA A 16 1.79 8.48 -1.45
C ALA A 16 0.93 7.26 -1.75
N TYR A 17 -0.33 7.25 -1.29
CA TYR A 17 -1.28 6.18 -1.57
C TYR A 17 -1.43 5.96 -3.09
N THR A 18 -1.77 7.02 -3.84
CA THR A 18 -1.96 6.93 -5.29
C THR A 18 -0.72 6.43 -6.01
N SER A 19 0.46 6.99 -5.68
CA SER A 19 1.74 6.58 -6.28
C SER A 19 2.03 5.10 -6.08
N ILE A 20 1.84 4.59 -4.85
CA ILE A 20 2.09 3.17 -4.53
C ILE A 20 1.05 2.26 -5.21
N THR A 21 -0.24 2.62 -5.17
CA THR A 21 -1.29 1.80 -5.79
C THR A 21 -1.13 1.73 -7.31
N ASP A 22 -0.73 2.82 -7.95
CA ASP A 22 -0.50 2.88 -9.39
C ASP A 22 0.64 1.94 -9.79
N GLU A 23 1.74 1.92 -9.03
CA GLU A 23 2.85 1.00 -9.29
C GLU A 23 2.46 -0.47 -9.08
N LEU A 24 1.77 -0.76 -7.98
CA LEU A 24 1.27 -2.11 -7.68
C LEU A 24 0.30 -2.62 -8.75
N SER A 25 -0.56 -1.75 -9.27
CA SER A 25 -1.58 -2.11 -10.26
C SER A 25 -1.01 -2.63 -11.59
N LYS A 26 0.25 -2.28 -11.90
CA LYS A 26 0.95 -2.76 -13.11
C LYS A 26 1.24 -4.26 -13.06
N ALA A 27 1.40 -4.82 -11.87
CA ALA A 27 1.75 -6.23 -11.67
C ALA A 27 0.66 -7.04 -10.95
N ILE A 28 -0.17 -6.39 -10.13
CA ILE A 28 -1.14 -7.03 -9.26
C ILE A 28 -2.56 -6.74 -9.78
N VAL A 29 -3.25 -7.79 -10.24
CA VAL A 29 -4.62 -7.69 -10.77
C VAL A 29 -5.60 -8.33 -9.79
N GLY A 30 -6.73 -7.65 -9.52
CA GLY A 30 -7.84 -8.19 -8.75
C GLY A 30 -7.67 -8.25 -7.23
N GLN A 31 -6.61 -7.63 -6.68
CA GLN A 31 -6.31 -7.62 -5.23
C GLN A 31 -6.42 -6.22 -4.60
N THR A 32 -7.27 -5.35 -5.14
CA THR A 32 -7.37 -3.94 -4.71
C THR A 32 -7.66 -3.80 -3.21
N GLN A 33 -8.60 -4.58 -2.67
CA GLN A 33 -8.93 -4.53 -1.24
C GLN A 33 -7.75 -4.95 -0.36
N VAL A 34 -7.02 -5.99 -0.75
CA VAL A 34 -5.84 -6.47 0.00
C VAL A 34 -4.73 -5.42 0.00
N ILE A 35 -4.52 -4.74 -1.12
CA ILE A 35 -3.57 -3.63 -1.22
C ILE A 35 -3.98 -2.48 -0.29
N GLU A 36 -5.27 -2.12 -0.28
CA GLU A 36 -5.80 -1.06 0.58
C GLU A 36 -5.59 -1.38 2.07
N GLU A 37 -5.98 -2.57 2.53
CA GLU A 37 -5.78 -3.01 3.93
C GLU A 37 -4.30 -3.04 4.33
N LEU A 38 -3.43 -3.45 3.40
CA LEU A 38 -1.98 -3.48 3.62
C LEU A 38 -1.39 -2.06 3.77
N LEU A 39 -1.81 -1.12 2.92
CA LEU A 39 -1.36 0.27 3.02
C LEU A 39 -1.90 0.95 4.27
N ILE A 40 -3.14 0.67 4.66
CA ILE A 40 -3.73 1.15 5.92
C ILE A 40 -2.86 0.70 7.10
N ALA A 41 -2.53 -0.59 7.17
CA ALA A 41 -1.69 -1.10 8.25
C ALA A 41 -0.29 -0.48 8.22
N LEU A 42 0.32 -0.36 7.04
CA LEU A 42 1.65 0.24 6.90
C LEU A 42 1.68 1.70 7.40
N PHE A 43 0.74 2.53 6.96
CA PHE A 43 0.66 3.93 7.37
C PHE A 43 0.32 4.10 8.85
N ALA A 44 -0.41 3.14 9.43
CA ALA A 44 -0.68 3.09 10.87
C ALA A 44 0.47 2.49 11.71
N GLY A 45 1.57 2.04 11.10
CA GLY A 45 2.66 1.35 11.80
C GLY A 45 2.27 -0.04 12.33
N GLY A 46 1.22 -0.64 11.78
CA GLY A 46 0.72 -1.96 12.09
C GLY A 46 1.41 -3.09 11.30
N HIS A 47 0.91 -4.31 11.48
CA HIS A 47 1.41 -5.51 10.82
C HIS A 47 0.25 -6.29 10.19
N CYS A 48 0.49 -6.91 9.03
CA CYS A 48 -0.48 -7.75 8.34
C CYS A 48 0.04 -9.17 8.18
N LEU A 49 -0.87 -10.14 8.16
CA LEU A 49 -0.59 -11.52 7.76
C LEU A 49 -1.41 -11.86 6.51
N LEU A 50 -0.73 -12.16 5.41
CA LEU A 50 -1.36 -12.54 4.13
C LEU A 50 -1.58 -14.05 4.08
N VAL A 51 -2.82 -14.48 4.31
CA VAL A 51 -3.22 -15.91 4.28
C VAL A 51 -4.08 -16.18 3.04
N GLY A 52 -3.85 -17.33 2.40
CA GLY A 52 -4.69 -17.81 1.30
C GLY A 52 -4.04 -18.99 0.59
N VAL A 53 -4.74 -19.58 -0.37
CA VAL A 53 -4.24 -20.74 -1.14
C VAL A 53 -3.01 -20.39 -2.01
N PRO A 54 -2.18 -21.38 -2.40
CA PRO A 54 -1.06 -21.17 -3.32
C PRO A 54 -1.50 -20.53 -4.64
N GLY A 55 -0.63 -19.71 -5.26
CA GLY A 55 -0.88 -19.12 -6.58
C GLY A 55 -1.61 -17.76 -6.60
N LEU A 56 -2.07 -17.24 -5.46
CA LEU A 56 -2.77 -15.94 -5.38
C LEU A 56 -1.85 -14.72 -5.31
N ALA A 57 -0.69 -14.78 -5.96
CA ALA A 57 0.26 -13.65 -6.08
C ALA A 57 0.72 -13.00 -4.75
N LYS A 58 0.50 -13.61 -3.57
CA LYS A 58 0.90 -13.04 -2.25
C LYS A 58 2.37 -12.63 -2.19
N THR A 59 3.26 -13.51 -2.66
CA THR A 59 4.70 -13.24 -2.70
C THR A 59 5.05 -12.14 -3.70
N LEU A 60 4.38 -12.12 -4.86
CA LEU A 60 4.56 -11.08 -5.86
C LEU A 60 4.11 -9.73 -5.30
N LEU A 61 2.96 -9.67 -4.64
CA LEU A 61 2.41 -8.47 -4.02
C LEU A 61 3.37 -7.85 -3.00
N ILE A 62 3.89 -8.65 -2.05
CA ILE A 62 4.85 -8.14 -1.06
C ILE A 62 6.15 -7.67 -1.72
N ARG A 63 6.64 -8.40 -2.72
CA ARG A 63 7.85 -8.01 -3.46
C ARG A 63 7.65 -6.70 -4.21
N THR A 64 6.56 -6.57 -4.97
CA THR A 64 6.25 -5.35 -5.74
C THR A 64 6.02 -4.17 -4.81
N LEU A 65 5.40 -4.37 -3.63
CA LEU A 65 5.28 -3.32 -2.62
C LEU A 65 6.65 -2.87 -2.11
N ALA A 66 7.54 -3.81 -1.74
CA ALA A 66 8.88 -3.47 -1.27
C ALA A 66 9.68 -2.69 -2.34
N GLU A 67 9.59 -3.11 -3.60
CA GLU A 67 10.19 -2.41 -4.74
C GLU A 67 9.60 -1.00 -4.92
N SER A 68 8.28 -0.83 -4.80
CA SER A 68 7.58 0.46 -4.92
C SER A 68 7.97 1.44 -3.80
N LEU A 69 8.28 0.92 -2.62
CA LEU A 69 8.73 1.70 -1.46
C LEU A 69 10.25 1.90 -1.40
N SER A 70 10.99 1.43 -2.40
CA SER A 70 12.47 1.45 -2.40
C SER A 70 13.10 0.76 -1.17
N LEU A 71 12.39 -0.20 -0.57
CA LEU A 71 12.87 -1.03 0.54
C LEU A 71 13.69 -2.19 -0.06
N ARG A 72 14.94 -1.93 -0.42
CA ARG A 72 15.91 -2.97 -0.81
C ARG A 72 16.79 -3.37 0.36
#